data_AF-A0A2R6GRS7-F1
#
_entry.id   AF-A0A2R6GRS7-F1
#
_cell.length_a   1.000
_cell.length_b   1.000
_cell.length_c   1.000
_cell.angle_alpha   90.00
_cell.angle_beta   90.00
_cell.angle_gamma   90.00
#
_symmetry.space_group_name_H-M   'P 1'
#
loop_
_entity.id
_entity.type
_entity.pdbx_description
1 polymer ?
#
loop_
_entity_poly.entity_id
_entity_poly.type
_entity_poly.pdbx_seq_one_letter_code
_entity_poly.pdbx_strand_id
1 'polypeptide(L)' 'MEESNSYTCARCGADFPITARHTEVVRRDFVDTPRPSRIERLCGDCWETYVDEFLDEEFEVVLEAYGE' A
#
# COMPACT_ATOMS: atom_id res chain seq x y z
N MET A 1 3.56 26.64 -9.17
CA MET A 1 3.89 25.27 -8.74
C MET A 1 2.82 24.41 -9.38
N GLU A 2 3.17 23.58 -10.36
CA GLU A 2 2.21 22.67 -10.98
C GLU A 2 1.78 21.65 -9.92
N GLU A 3 0.57 21.83 -9.39
CA GLU A 3 -0.06 20.83 -8.53
C GLU A 3 -0.39 19.63 -9.42
N SER A 4 0.48 18.63 -9.42
CA SER A 4 0.18 17.33 -10.03
C SER A 4 -1.08 16.79 -9.38
N ASN A 5 -2.22 16.92 -10.06
CA ASN A 5 -3.54 16.45 -9.58
C ASN A 5 -3.68 14.92 -9.60
N SER A 6 -2.59 14.20 -9.81
CA SER A 6 -2.52 12.75 -9.89
C SER A 6 -1.37 12.19 -9.06
N TYR A 7 -1.61 11.00 -8.53
CA TYR A 7 -0.59 10.12 -7.98
C TYR A 7 -0.34 8.97 -8.94
N THR A 8 0.86 8.39 -8.87
CA THR A 8 1.21 7.18 -9.61
C THR A 8 1.17 5.97 -8.68
N CYS A 9 0.50 4.91 -9.10
CA CYS A 9 0.42 3.65 -8.35
C CYS A 9 1.77 2.95 -8.35
N ALA A 10 2.30 2.64 -7.17
CA ALA A 10 3.58 1.95 -7.00
C ALA A 10 3.56 0.50 -7.52
N ARG A 11 2.37 -0.13 -7.62
CA ARG A 11 2.22 -1.52 -8.10
C ARG A 11 2.07 -1.62 -9.61
N CYS A 12 1.09 -0.91 -10.19
CA CYS A 12 0.80 -1.02 -11.63
C CYS A 12 1.35 0.13 -12.48
N GLY A 13 1.90 1.19 -11.86
CA GLY A 13 2.41 2.37 -12.56
C GLY A 13 1.34 3.30 -13.14
N ALA A 14 0.06 3.00 -12.94
CA ALA A 14 -1.03 3.83 -13.44
C ALA A 14 -1.16 5.14 -12.65
N ASP A 15 -1.46 6.23 -13.33
CA ASP A 15 -1.81 7.50 -12.71
C ASP A 15 -3.30 7.52 -12.29
N PHE A 16 -3.58 8.04 -11.11
CA PHE A 16 -4.92 8.16 -10.56
C PHE A 16 -5.10 9.50 -9.82
N PRO A 17 -6.34 10.04 -9.73
CA PRO A 17 -6.55 11.35 -9.12
C PRO A 17 -6.26 11.34 -7.61
N ILE A 18 -5.75 12.45 -7.08
CA ILE A 18 -5.50 12.62 -5.63
C ILE A 18 -6.76 12.39 -4.78
N THR A 19 -7.94 12.72 -5.34
CA THR A 19 -9.23 12.55 -4.69
C THR A 19 -9.78 11.12 -4.76
N ALA A 20 -9.16 10.23 -5.55
CA ALA A 20 -9.59 8.84 -5.63
C ALA A 20 -9.31 8.12 -4.31
N ARG A 21 -10.12 7.10 -4.00
CA ARG A 21 -9.83 6.20 -2.89
C ARG A 21 -8.53 5.44 -3.19
N HIS A 22 -7.54 5.59 -2.33
CA HIS A 22 -6.23 4.97 -2.46
C HIS A 22 -5.62 4.69 -1.08
N THR A 23 -4.59 3.86 -1.05
CA THR A 23 -3.86 3.52 0.18
C THR A 23 -2.43 4.00 0.10
N GLU A 24 -1.94 4.63 1.17
CA GLU A 24 -0.55 5.05 1.32
C GLU A 24 0.17 4.11 2.30
N VAL A 25 1.19 3.40 1.81
CA VAL A 25 2.02 2.49 2.59
C VAL A 25 3.33 3.19 2.93
N VAL A 26 3.60 3.36 4.22
CA VAL A 26 4.87 3.92 4.69
C VAL A 26 5.87 2.78 4.88
N ARG A 27 6.76 2.60 3.90
CA ARG A 27 7.88 1.66 4.04
C ARG A 27 9.00 2.31 4.83
N ARG A 28 9.35 1.70 5.94
CA ARG A 28 10.54 2.04 6.71
C ARG A 28 11.47 0.84 6.70
N ASP A 29 12.60 1.02 6.04
CA ASP A 29 13.64 -0.01 5.98
C ASP A 29 14.48 0.08 7.26
N PHE A 30 14.53 -1.01 8.01
CA PHE A 30 15.27 -1.10 9.27
C PHE A 30 16.63 -1.82 9.10
N VAL A 31 17.04 -2.15 7.88
CA VAL A 31 18.23 -2.95 7.63
C VAL A 31 19.47 -2.06 7.51
N ASP A 32 20.43 -2.24 8.43
CA ASP A 32 21.82 -1.73 8.49
C ASP A 32 22.05 -0.21 8.44
N THR A 33 21.23 0.58 7.75
CA THR A 33 21.32 2.04 7.69
C THR A 33 19.92 2.61 7.53
N PRO A 34 19.44 3.46 8.47
CA PRO A 34 18.09 4.02 8.39
C PRO A 34 17.94 4.83 7.10
N ARG A 35 17.20 4.27 6.13
CA ARG A 35 16.82 4.98 4.93
C ARG A 35 15.63 5.90 5.23
N PRO A 36 15.50 7.04 4.54
CA PRO A 36 14.30 7.85 4.65
C PRO A 36 13.08 7.00 4.28
N SER A 37 12.01 7.15 5.06
CA SER A 37 10.75 6.47 4.81
C SER A 37 10.25 6.78 3.40
N ARG A 38 9.86 5.74 2.66
CA ARG A 38 9.25 5.90 1.34
C ARG A 38 7.75 5.72 1.46
N ILE A 39 7.00 6.65 0.88
CA ILE A 39 5.55 6.55 0.77
C ILE A 39 5.25 5.92 -0.58
N GLU A 40 4.71 4.70 -0.55
CA GLU A 40 4.20 4.01 -1.73
C GLU A 40 2.69 4.19 -1.78
N ARG A 41 2.13 4.57 -2.95
CA ARG A 41 0.68 4.75 -3.11
C ARG A 41 0.12 3.65 -3.99
N LEU A 42 -0.99 3.05 -3.59
CA LEU A 42 -1.69 2.03 -4.37
C LEU A 42 -3.06 2.54 -4.79
N CYS A 43 -3.39 2.40 -6.08
CA CYS A 43 -4.76 2.64 -6.55
C CYS A 43 -5.72 1.62 -5.90
N GLY A 44 -7.02 1.94 -5.91
CA GLY A 44 -8.06 1.09 -5.31
C GLY A 44 -7.96 -0.37 -5.74
N ASP A 45 -7.90 -0.63 -7.04
CA ASP A 45 -7.84 -2.00 -7.57
C ASP A 45 -6.60 -2.78 -7.10
N CYS A 46 -5.43 -2.12 -7.10
CA CYS A 46 -4.18 -2.73 -6.66
C CYS A 46 -4.14 -2.99 -5.16
N TRP A 47 -4.80 -2.12 -4.37
CA TRP A 47 -4.97 -2.32 -2.94
C TRP A 47 -5.92 -3.48 -2.67
N GLU A 48 -7.08 -3.54 -3.33
CA GLU A 48 -8.03 -4.63 -3.17
C GLU A 48 -7.41 -5.98 -3.53
N THR A 49 -6.67 -6.04 -4.65
CA THR A 49 -5.93 -7.24 -5.03
C THR A 49 -4.84 -7.60 -4.02
N TYR A 50 -4.08 -6.61 -3.53
CA TYR A 50 -3.04 -6.85 -2.51
C TYR A 50 -3.62 -7.41 -1.22
N VAL A 51 -4.75 -6.86 -0.79
CA VAL A 51 -5.48 -7.32 0.38
C VAL A 51 -5.99 -8.74 0.14
N ASP A 52 -6.66 -8.98 -0.98
CA ASP A 52 -7.15 -10.32 -1.35
C ASP A 52 -6.02 -11.37 -1.32
N GLU A 53 -4.94 -11.13 -2.05
CA GLU A 53 -3.77 -12.04 -2.10
C GLU A 53 -3.10 -12.25 -0.74
N PHE A 54 -3.10 -11.24 0.15
CA PHE A 54 -2.47 -11.32 1.46
C PHE A 54 -3.40 -11.89 2.53
N LEU A 55 -4.71 -11.69 2.38
CA LEU A 55 -5.72 -12.14 3.33
C LEU A 55 -6.14 -13.60 3.12
N ASP A 56 -6.04 -14.13 1.89
CA ASP A 56 -6.60 -15.43 1.53
C ASP A 56 -5.87 -16.64 2.17
N GLU A 57 -4.57 -16.55 2.48
CA GLU A 57 -3.84 -17.68 3.08
C GLU A 57 -3.25 -17.43 4.48
N GLU A 58 -2.79 -16.22 4.82
CA GLU A 58 -2.10 -15.99 6.11
C GLU A 58 -2.90 -15.17 7.13
N PHE A 59 -3.90 -14.38 6.71
CA PHE A 59 -4.60 -13.50 7.64
C PHE A 59 -5.71 -14.19 8.43
N GLU A 60 -6.39 -15.21 7.89
CA GLU A 60 -7.32 -16.03 8.69
C GLU A 60 -6.58 -16.70 9.85
N VAL A 61 -5.38 -17.23 9.60
CA VAL A 61 -4.51 -17.84 10.62
C VAL A 61 -4.05 -16.82 11.67
N VAL A 62 -3.69 -15.60 11.25
CA VAL A 62 -3.29 -14.53 12.16
C VAL A 62 -4.49 -13.97 12.95
N LEU A 63 -5.68 -13.85 12.35
CA LEU A 63 -6.90 -13.43 13.05
C LEU A 63 -7.34 -14.46 14.10
N GLU A 64 -7.25 -15.76 13.81
CA GLU A 64 -7.48 -16.82 14.79
C GLU A 64 -6.51 -16.70 15.98
N ALA A 65 -5.23 -16.42 15.72
CA ALA A 65 -4.22 -16.26 16.76
C ALA A 65 -4.40 -15.02 17.65
N TYR A 66 -5.14 -14.00 17.19
CA TYR A 66 -5.48 -12.80 17.98
C TYR A 66 -6.85 -12.90 18.67
N GLY A 67 -7.58 -14.01 18.50
CA GLY A 67 -8.94 -14.22 18.99
C GLY A 67 -9.07 -14.90 20.37
N GLU A 68 -7.97 -15.15 21.09
CA GLU A 68 -7.97 -15.77 22.44
C GLU A 68 -7.62 -14.78 23.57
#